data_AF-A0A7S4SPC1-F1
#
_entry.id   AF-A0A7S4SPC1-F1
#
_cell.length_a   1.000
_cell.length_b   1.000
_cell.length_c   1.000
_cell.angle_alpha   90.00
_cell.angle_beta   90.00
_cell.angle_gamma   90.00
#
_symmetry.space_group_name_H-M   'P 1'
#
loop_
_entity.id
_entity.type
_entity.pdbx_description
1 polymer ?
#
loop_
_entity_poly.entity_id
_entity_poly.type
_entity_poly.pdbx_seq_one_letter_code
_entity_poly.pdbx_strand_id
1 'polypeptide(L)'
;VADLPGRQRFAGGLVGYFSYDTVRYVETRIGAAKGTDSIGTPDILLMLSEEVVVFDNLRGTISFVLNVDPSVSDAYGKAQKRLDSLADALKQPTPLPRTTQESAVSIDDFDCHFAREDFEAAVER
;
A
#
# COMPACT_ATOMS: atom_id res chain seq x y z
N VAL A 1 18.56 -6.19 6.35
CA VAL A 1 18.56 -7.18 5.25
C VAL A 1 19.92 -7.13 4.58
N ALA A 2 20.56 -8.27 4.33
CA ALA A 2 21.91 -8.31 3.74
C ALA A 2 21.90 -7.76 2.30
N ASP A 3 22.94 -7.04 1.94
CA ASP A 3 23.11 -6.50 0.59
C ASP A 3 23.56 -7.62 -0.37
N LEU A 4 22.85 -7.76 -1.49
CA LEU A 4 23.02 -8.86 -2.44
C LEU A 4 23.18 -8.26 -3.85
N PRO A 5 24.15 -8.74 -4.66
CA PRO A 5 24.33 -8.26 -6.02
C PRO A 5 23.06 -8.50 -6.86
N GLY A 6 22.61 -7.48 -7.61
CA GLY A 6 21.45 -7.59 -8.51
C GLY A 6 20.08 -7.57 -7.81
N ARG A 7 20.04 -7.17 -6.52
CA ARG A 7 18.82 -7.14 -5.73
C ARG A 7 17.80 -6.10 -6.24
N GLN A 8 16.53 -6.48 -6.21
CA GLN A 8 15.42 -5.54 -6.44
C GLN A 8 15.35 -4.50 -5.31
N ARG A 9 15.01 -3.26 -5.65
CA ARG A 9 14.93 -2.15 -4.68
C ARG A 9 14.01 -2.48 -3.51
N PHE A 10 12.92 -3.19 -3.78
CA PHE A 10 12.01 -3.74 -2.79
C PHE A 10 11.82 -5.23 -3.06
N ALA A 11 12.03 -6.04 -2.03
CA ALA A 11 11.98 -7.51 -2.12
C ALA A 11 11.06 -8.11 -1.05
N GLY A 12 10.21 -7.29 -0.42
CA GLY A 12 9.40 -7.67 0.74
C GLY A 12 9.73 -6.84 1.99
N GLY A 13 8.82 -6.87 2.95
CA GLY A 13 8.87 -6.06 4.17
C GLY A 13 7.52 -5.45 4.54
N LEU A 14 7.53 -4.44 5.40
CA LEU A 14 6.32 -3.75 5.83
C LEU A 14 5.87 -2.74 4.77
N VAL A 15 4.63 -2.85 4.32
CA VAL A 15 4.01 -1.96 3.33
C VAL A 15 2.69 -1.42 3.87
N GLY A 16 2.52 -0.11 3.81
CA GLY A 16 1.29 0.54 4.22
C GLY A 16 1.53 2.01 4.49
N TYR A 17 0.91 2.57 5.53
CA TYR A 17 0.98 3.99 5.81
C TYR A 17 1.11 4.31 7.30
N PHE A 18 1.55 5.54 7.53
CA PHE A 18 1.45 6.27 8.78
C PHE A 18 0.52 7.46 8.53
N SER A 19 -0.53 7.60 9.32
CA SER A 19 -1.47 8.72 9.26
C SER A 19 -0.75 10.01 9.67
N TYR A 20 -1.36 11.15 9.35
CA TYR A 20 -0.87 12.44 9.85
C TYR A 20 -0.78 12.47 11.38
N ASP A 21 -1.79 11.92 12.07
CA ASP A 21 -1.86 11.95 13.53
C ASP A 21 -0.80 11.08 14.22
N THR A 22 -0.10 10.21 13.48
CA THR A 22 1.07 9.46 13.99
C THR A 22 2.13 10.38 14.60
N VAL A 23 2.28 11.62 14.11
CA VAL A 23 3.27 12.58 14.64
C VAL A 23 3.08 12.85 16.15
N ARG A 24 1.86 12.69 16.67
CA ARG A 24 1.52 12.93 18.08
C ARG A 24 2.15 11.91 19.02
N TYR A 25 2.55 10.74 18.53
CA TYR A 25 3.31 9.75 19.32
C TYR A 25 4.74 10.21 19.61
N VAL A 26 5.29 11.13 18.81
CA VAL A 26 6.69 11.57 18.91
C VAL A 26 6.84 13.04 19.33
N GLU A 27 5.92 13.93 18.95
CA GLU A 27 5.96 15.35 19.31
C GLU A 27 4.84 15.72 20.30
N THR A 28 5.23 15.87 21.56
CA THR A 28 4.31 16.12 22.68
C THR A 28 3.65 17.50 22.65
N ARG A 29 4.23 18.50 21.97
CA ARG A 29 3.67 19.87 21.91
C ARG A 29 2.39 19.97 21.09
N ILE A 30 2.15 19.03 20.16
CA ILE A 30 0.99 19.05 19.27
C ILE A 30 -0.30 18.67 20.04
N GLY A 31 -0.17 17.86 21.11
CA GLY A 31 -1.28 17.42 21.95
C GLY A 31 -2.24 16.45 21.25
N ALA A 32 -3.40 16.20 21.87
CA ALA A 32 -4.43 15.32 21.33
C ALA A 32 -5.10 15.92 20.07
N ALA A 33 -5.59 15.04 19.19
CA ALA A 33 -6.39 15.44 18.03
C ALA A 33 -7.64 16.19 18.50
N LYS A 34 -7.94 17.32 17.85
CA LYS A 34 -9.06 18.21 18.20
C LYS A 34 -10.31 17.97 17.35
N GLY A 35 -10.13 17.41 16.16
CA GLY A 35 -11.21 17.10 15.22
C GLY A 35 -11.85 15.74 15.50
N THR A 36 -13.05 15.55 14.99
CA THR A 36 -13.72 14.25 14.96
C THR A 36 -13.09 13.36 13.91
N ASP A 37 -12.78 12.11 14.25
CA ASP A 37 -12.38 11.10 13.27
C ASP A 37 -13.61 10.65 12.46
N SER A 38 -13.77 11.21 11.27
CA SER A 38 -14.88 10.90 10.36
C SER A 38 -14.58 9.73 9.42
N ILE A 39 -13.32 9.33 9.28
CA ILE A 39 -12.89 8.31 8.31
C ILE A 39 -12.68 6.95 9.01
N GLY A 40 -12.33 6.94 10.30
CA GLY A 40 -12.20 5.72 11.09
C GLY A 40 -10.97 4.89 10.73
N THR A 41 -9.95 5.51 10.15
CA THR A 41 -8.71 4.85 9.73
C THR A 41 -7.71 4.76 10.88
N PRO A 42 -6.99 3.63 11.03
CA PRO A 42 -5.94 3.51 12.05
C PRO A 42 -4.77 4.48 11.79
N ASP A 43 -4.06 4.85 12.85
CA ASP A 43 -2.89 5.72 12.71
C ASP A 43 -1.73 5.06 11.95
N ILE A 44 -1.54 3.76 12.15
CA ILE A 44 -0.46 3.01 11.51
C ILE A 44 -1.07 1.70 11.02
N LEU A 45 -0.98 1.46 9.71
CA LEU A 45 -1.40 0.19 9.12
C LEU A 45 -0.31 -0.29 8.19
N LEU A 46 0.35 -1.39 8.56
CA LEU A 46 1.44 -1.99 7.80
C LEU A 46 1.18 -3.48 7.60
N MET A 47 1.19 -3.93 6.35
CA MET A 47 1.14 -5.34 5.97
C MET A 47 2.55 -5.88 5.88
N LEU A 48 2.79 -7.07 6.43
CA LEU A 48 4.00 -7.83 6.16
C LEU A 48 3.88 -8.49 4.78
N SER A 49 4.54 -7.92 3.79
CA SER A 49 4.55 -8.41 2.41
C SER A 49 5.69 -9.40 2.21
N GLU A 50 5.39 -10.69 2.31
CA GLU A 50 6.36 -11.77 2.12
C GLU A 50 6.38 -12.29 0.68
N GLU A 51 5.24 -12.28 -0.01
CA GLU A 51 5.10 -12.61 -1.44
C GLU A 51 4.89 -11.31 -2.25
N VAL A 52 5.82 -10.99 -3.14
CA VAL A 52 5.79 -9.76 -3.95
C VAL A 52 6.04 -10.07 -5.42
N VAL A 53 5.30 -9.37 -6.28
CA VAL A 53 5.51 -9.37 -7.74
C VAL A 53 6.12 -8.04 -8.15
N VAL A 54 7.25 -8.08 -8.85
CA VAL A 54 7.95 -6.88 -9.32
C VAL A 54 7.95 -6.84 -10.84
N PHE A 55 7.45 -5.72 -11.36
CA PHE A 55 7.40 -5.42 -12.78
C PHE A 55 8.59 -4.51 -13.14
N ASP A 56 9.47 -5.00 -13.99
CA ASP A 56 10.54 -4.20 -14.59
C ASP A 56 10.08 -3.75 -15.98
N ASN A 57 9.51 -2.54 -16.05
CA ASN A 57 9.01 -1.98 -17.30
C ASN A 57 10.12 -1.67 -18.31
N LEU A 58 11.37 -1.50 -17.87
CA LEU A 58 12.49 -1.23 -18.77
C LEU A 58 12.95 -2.51 -19.46
N ARG A 59 12.99 -3.63 -18.73
CA ARG A 59 13.37 -4.95 -19.28
C ARG A 59 12.19 -5.75 -19.82
N GLY A 60 10.96 -5.34 -19.51
CA GLY A 60 9.74 -6.08 -19.86
C GLY A 60 9.62 -7.41 -19.11
N THR A 61 10.12 -7.50 -17.87
CA THR A 61 10.12 -8.74 -17.09
C THR A 61 9.27 -8.64 -15.83
N ILE A 62 8.76 -9.79 -15.39
CA ILE A 62 8.06 -9.96 -14.11
C ILE A 62 8.91 -10.89 -13.25
N SER A 63 9.12 -10.53 -12.00
CA SER A 63 9.81 -11.37 -11.01
C SER A 63 8.90 -11.64 -9.83
N PHE A 64 8.85 -12.90 -9.41
CA PHE A 64 8.23 -13.30 -8.15
C PHE A 64 9.30 -13.38 -7.07
N VAL A 65 9.04 -12.75 -5.92
CA VAL A 65 9.93 -12.77 -4.75
C VAL A 65 9.14 -13.27 -3.55
N LEU A 66 9.61 -14.36 -2.96
CA LEU A 66 9.05 -14.93 -1.74
C LEU A 66 10.10 -14.87 -0.63
N ASN A 67 9.77 -14.22 0.48
CA ASN A 67 10.55 -14.32 1.70
C ASN A 67 10.02 -15.49 2.51
N VAL A 68 10.92 -16.32 3.01
CA VAL A 68 10.56 -17.46 3.84
C VAL A 68 11.42 -17.49 5.10
N ASP A 69 10.80 -17.91 6.19
CA ASP A 69 11.49 -18.14 7.46
C ASP A 69 12.31 -19.44 7.38
N PRO A 70 13.65 -19.38 7.44
CA PRO A 70 14.50 -20.57 7.39
C PRO A 70 14.36 -21.46 8.62
N SER A 71 13.74 -20.99 9.71
CA SER A 71 13.46 -21.81 10.90
C SER A 71 12.34 -22.83 10.66
N VAL A 72 11.49 -22.58 9.66
CA VAL A 72 10.39 -23.48 9.30
C VAL A 72 10.91 -24.64 8.46
N SER A 73 10.53 -25.87 8.84
CA SER A 73 10.91 -27.08 8.11
C SER A 73 10.42 -27.04 6.66
N ASP A 74 11.33 -27.33 5.72
CA ASP A 74 11.08 -27.34 4.28
C ASP A 74 10.53 -26.01 3.72
N ALA A 75 10.88 -24.87 4.36
CA ALA A 75 10.44 -23.55 3.90
C ALA A 75 10.82 -23.28 2.44
N TYR A 76 12.04 -23.66 2.05
CA TYR A 76 12.53 -23.49 0.68
C TYR A 76 11.76 -24.33 -0.34
N GLY A 77 11.51 -25.62 -0.07
CA GLY A 77 10.75 -26.49 -0.97
C GLY A 77 9.30 -26.04 -1.14
N LYS A 78 8.68 -25.54 -0.07
CA LYS A 78 7.35 -24.91 -0.13
C LYS A 78 7.34 -23.62 -0.96
N ALA A 79 8.35 -22.77 -0.79
CA ALA A 79 8.51 -21.55 -1.57
C ALA A 79 8.63 -21.83 -3.08
N GLN A 80 9.43 -22.85 -3.45
CA GLN A 80 9.58 -23.26 -4.84
C GLN A 80 8.24 -23.72 -5.45
N LYS A 81 7.49 -24.59 -4.75
CA LYS A 81 6.17 -25.02 -5.20
C LYS A 81 5.19 -23.85 -5.35
N ARG A 82 5.26 -22.87 -4.45
CA ARG A 82 4.44 -21.66 -4.51
C ARG A 82 4.82 -20.77 -5.70
N LEU A 83 6.11 -20.59 -5.97
CA LEU A 83 6.63 -19.91 -7.16
C LEU A 83 6.12 -20.57 -8.44
N ASP A 84 6.19 -21.90 -8.54
CA ASP A 84 5.67 -22.64 -9.70
C ASP A 84 4.17 -22.39 -9.90
N SER A 85 3.39 -22.46 -8.81
CA SER A 85 1.96 -22.18 -8.84
C SER A 85 1.63 -20.74 -9.30
N LEU A 86 2.40 -19.74 -8.85
CA LEU A 86 2.23 -18.36 -9.27
C LEU A 86 2.60 -18.16 -10.76
N ALA A 87 3.68 -18.79 -11.20
CA ALA A 87 4.10 -18.77 -12.59
C ALA A 87 3.07 -19.43 -13.52
N ASP A 88 2.44 -20.52 -13.08
CA ASP A 88 1.37 -21.17 -13.83
C ASP A 88 0.07 -20.37 -13.84
N ALA A 89 -0.28 -19.72 -12.72
CA ALA A 89 -1.43 -18.82 -12.65
C ALA A 89 -1.27 -17.62 -13.61
N LEU A 90 -0.06 -17.05 -13.71
CA LEU A 90 0.23 -15.93 -14.62
C LEU A 90 0.02 -16.28 -16.10
N LYS A 91 0.18 -17.55 -16.48
CA LYS A 91 -0.07 -18.01 -17.86
C LYS A 91 -1.55 -18.13 -18.19
N GLN A 92 -2.43 -18.15 -17.19
CA GLN A 92 -3.86 -18.29 -17.42
C GLN A 92 -4.49 -16.98 -17.88
N PRO A 93 -5.32 -17.01 -18.93
CA PRO A 93 -6.06 -15.83 -19.35
C PRO A 93 -7.03 -15.41 -18.24
N THR A 94 -7.01 -14.12 -17.90
CA THR A 94 -7.95 -13.53 -16.93
C THR A 94 -8.93 -12.64 -17.69
N PRO A 95 -10.25 -12.77 -17.48
CA PRO A 95 -11.20 -11.87 -18.10
C PRO A 95 -10.92 -10.44 -17.64
N LEU A 96 -10.78 -9.52 -18.60
CA LEU A 96 -10.67 -8.11 -18.26
C LEU A 96 -12.00 -7.66 -17.63
N PRO A 97 -11.95 -6.86 -16.55
CA PRO A 97 -13.16 -6.26 -16.02
C PRO A 97 -13.82 -5.44 -17.12
N ARG A 98 -15.14 -5.53 -17.22
CA ARG A 98 -15.89 -4.69 -18.16
C ARG A 98 -15.66 -3.24 -17.76
N THR A 99 -15.15 -2.44 -18.68
CA THR A 99 -15.12 -0.98 -18.52
C THR A 99 -16.57 -0.51 -18.47
N THR A 100 -17.12 -0.36 -17.27
CA THR A 100 -18.31 0.45 -17.07
C THR A 100 -17.92 1.88 -17.43
N GLN A 101 -18.66 2.54 -18.31
CA GLN A 101 -18.60 4.00 -18.38
C GLN A 101 -18.92 4.49 -16.98
N GLU A 102 -17.92 5.04 -16.30
CA GLU A 102 -18.13 5.71 -15.02
C GLU A 102 -19.12 6.84 -15.27
N SER A 103 -20.15 6.93 -14.42
CA SER A 103 -21.00 8.11 -14.36
C SER A 103 -20.08 9.33 -14.23
N ALA A 104 -20.32 10.37 -15.03
CA ALA A 104 -19.55 11.60 -14.92
C ALA A 104 -19.72 12.16 -13.50
N VAL A 105 -18.66 12.08 -12.69
CA VAL A 105 -18.63 12.68 -11.36
C VAL A 105 -18.65 14.19 -11.53
N SER A 106 -19.59 14.84 -10.87
CA SER A 106 -19.76 16.28 -10.83
C SER A 106 -19.27 16.84 -9.50
N ILE A 107 -19.10 18.16 -9.43
CA ILE A 107 -18.73 18.83 -8.16
C ILE A 107 -19.86 18.70 -7.14
N ASP A 108 -21.11 18.58 -7.60
CA ASP A 108 -22.29 18.47 -6.74
C ASP A 108 -22.35 17.12 -5.98
N ASP A 109 -21.48 16.16 -6.32
CA ASP A 109 -21.34 14.88 -5.64
C ASP A 109 -20.44 14.94 -4.38
N PHE A 110 -19.88 16.11 -4.06
CA PHE A 110 -18.95 16.29 -2.94
C PHE A 110 -19.54 17.20 -1.84
N ASP A 111 -19.35 16.76 -0.60
CA ASP A 111 -19.63 17.56 0.59
C ASP A 111 -18.36 18.27 1.09
N CYS A 112 -18.38 19.61 1.10
CA CYS A 112 -17.31 20.42 1.67
C CYS A 112 -17.45 20.52 3.19
N HIS A 113 -16.57 19.83 3.94
CA HIS A 113 -16.58 19.84 5.41
C HIS A 113 -16.07 21.15 6.04
N PHE A 114 -15.57 22.09 5.23
CA PHE A 114 -15.07 23.37 5.70
C PHE A 114 -15.70 24.49 4.88
N ALA A 115 -16.45 25.37 5.54
CA ALA A 115 -17.18 26.44 4.87
C ALA A 115 -16.22 27.45 4.24
N ARG A 116 -16.65 28.07 3.15
CA ARG A 116 -15.81 29.00 2.39
C ARG A 116 -15.37 30.18 3.24
N GLU A 117 -16.31 30.79 3.96
CA GLU A 117 -16.06 31.96 4.80
C GLU A 117 -15.07 31.63 5.93
N ASP A 118 -15.20 30.45 6.54
CA ASP A 118 -14.29 29.95 7.56
C ASP A 118 -12.89 29.69 7.00
N PHE A 119 -12.80 29.19 5.76
CA PHE A 119 -11.52 29.00 5.09
C PHE A 119 -10.84 30.32 4.74
N GLU A 120 -11.57 31.30 4.17
CA GLU A 120 -11.04 32.63 3.86
C GLU A 120 -10.50 33.31 5.13
N ALA A 121 -11.27 33.27 6.23
CA ALA A 121 -10.83 33.81 7.51
C ALA A 121 -9.61 33.10 8.11
N ALA A 122 -9.48 31.78 7.91
CA ALA A 122 -8.31 31.02 8.37
C ALA A 122 -7.04 31.33 7.56
N VAL A 123 -7.17 31.68 6.28
CA VAL A 123 -6.05 32.05 5.40
C VAL A 123 -5.55 33.47 5.68
N GLU A 124 -6.43 34.40 6.03
CA GLU A 124 -6.06 35.78 6.37
C GLU A 124 -5.30 35.92 7.72
N ARG A 125 -5.22 34.84 8.49
CA ARG A 125 -4.62 34.79 9.83
C ARG A 125 -3.19 34.24 9.82
#